data_AF-A0A3M3WJA8-F1
#
_entry.id   AF-A0A3M3WJA8-F1
#
_cell.length_a   1.000
_cell.length_b   1.000
_cell.length_c   1.000
_cell.angle_alpha   90.00
_cell.angle_beta   90.00
_cell.angle_gamma   90.00
#
_symmetry.space_group_name_H-M   'P 1'
#
loop_
_entity.id
_entity.type
_entity.pdbx_description
1 polymer ?
#
loop_
_entity_poly.entity_id
_entity_poly.type
_entity_poly.pdbx_seq_one_letter_code
_entity_poly.pdbx_strand_id
1 'polypeptide(L)' 'MLESATVCAYDCAEHLDGSGRKQVLAVVQMIEIAQLWVDEALNRACPVA' A
#
# COMPACT_ATOMS: atom_id res chain seq x y z
N MET A 1 2.73 9.44 -0.27
CA MET A 1 3.95 8.59 -0.39
C MET A 1 3.61 7.09 -0.38
N LEU A 2 2.73 6.60 0.49
CA LEU A 2 2.31 5.19 0.45
C LEU A 2 1.39 4.88 -0.74
N GLU A 3 0.45 5.77 -1.07
CA GLU A 3 -0.37 5.65 -2.30
C GLU A 3 0.48 5.60 -3.58
N SER A 4 1.55 6.40 -3.67
CA SER A 4 2.48 6.34 -4.80
C SER A 4 3.29 5.04 -4.82
N ALA A 5 3.52 4.42 -3.66
CA ALA A 5 4.22 3.14 -3.57
C ALA A 5 3.33 1.97 -4.00
N THR A 6 2.02 1.98 -3.68
CA THR A 6 1.08 0.97 -4.16
C THR A 6 0.92 1.02 -5.67
N VAL A 7 0.79 2.21 -6.27
CA VAL A 7 0.72 2.38 -7.74
C VAL A 7 1.95 1.80 -8.44
N CYS A 8 3.16 2.17 -7.99
CA CYS A 8 4.40 1.66 -8.57
C CYS A 8 4.52 0.12 -8.44
N ALA A 9 4.09 -0.45 -7.31
CA ALA A 9 4.12 -1.88 -7.09
C ALA A 9 3.06 -2.63 -7.93
N TYR A 10 1.89 -2.04 -8.18
CA TYR A 10 0.91 -2.58 -9.13
C TYR A 10 1.46 -2.59 -10.55
N ASP A 11 2.06 -1.50 -11.02
CA ASP A 11 2.72 -1.44 -12.34
C ASP A 11 3.80 -2.54 -12.48
N CYS A 12 4.57 -2.78 -11.42
CA CYS A 12 5.55 -3.86 -11.39
C CYS A 12 4.87 -5.25 -11.45
N ALA A 13 3.75 -5.44 -10.77
CA ALA A 13 3.02 -6.71 -10.76
C ALA A 13 2.37 -7.07 -12.10
N GLU A 14 2.03 -6.07 -12.94
CA GLU A 14 1.49 -6.31 -14.28
C GLU A 14 2.47 -7.05 -15.20
N HIS A 15 3.76 -6.85 -14.99
CA HIS A 15 4.84 -7.42 -15.79
C HIS A 15 5.43 -8.72 -15.20
N LEU A 16 4.88 -9.19 -14.08
CA LEU A 16 5.35 -10.38 -13.38
C LEU A 16 4.28 -11.47 -13.38
N ASP A 17 4.74 -12.72 -13.38
CA ASP A 17 3.91 -13.90 -13.26
C ASP A 17 4.33 -14.79 -12.07
N GLY A 18 3.46 -15.73 -11.72
CA GLY A 18 3.75 -16.76 -10.72
C GLY A 18 4.11 -16.19 -9.34
N SER A 19 5.20 -16.70 -8.75
CA SER A 19 5.58 -16.34 -7.37
C SER A 19 6.04 -14.89 -7.24
N GLY A 20 6.68 -14.31 -8.25
CA GLY A 20 7.13 -12.91 -8.21
C GLY A 20 5.94 -11.95 -8.12
N ARG A 21 4.91 -12.16 -8.94
CA ARG A 21 3.66 -11.40 -8.87
C ARG A 21 2.99 -11.51 -7.49
N LYS A 22 2.92 -12.73 -6.95
CA LYS A 22 2.33 -12.97 -5.62
C LYS A 22 3.06 -12.23 -4.51
N GLN A 23 4.39 -12.20 -4.55
CA GLN A 23 5.20 -11.49 -3.56
C GLN A 23 4.99 -9.98 -3.64
N VAL A 24 4.97 -9.41 -4.85
CA VAL A 24 4.72 -7.97 -5.04
C VAL A 24 3.32 -7.59 -4.54
N LEU A 25 2.29 -8.37 -4.87
CA LEU A 25 0.94 -8.13 -4.37
C LEU A 25 0.84 -8.25 -2.84
N ALA A 26 1.58 -9.17 -2.22
CA ALA A 26 1.66 -9.25 -0.76
C ALA A 26 2.29 -7.97 -0.16
N VAL A 27 3.31 -7.40 -0.81
CA VAL A 27 3.90 -6.11 -0.40
C VAL A 27 2.90 -4.96 -0.55
N VAL A 28 2.17 -4.91 -1.66
CA VAL A 28 1.09 -3.92 -1.86
C VAL A 28 0.09 -3.98 -0.71
N GLN A 29 -0.37 -5.19 -0.36
CA GLN A 29 -1.35 -5.37 0.70
C GLN A 29 -0.81 -4.94 2.08
N MET A 30 0.48 -5.14 2.36
CA MET A 30 1.11 -4.60 3.57
C MET A 30 1.16 -3.07 3.58
N ILE A 31 1.40 -2.43 2.43
CA ILE A 31 1.42 -0.97 2.30
C ILE A 31 0.01 -0.38 2.51
N GLU A 32 -1.03 -1.01 1.95
CA GLU A 32 -2.41 -0.60 2.14
C GLU A 32 -2.82 -0.68 3.62
N ILE A 33 -2.43 -1.75 4.33
CA ILE A 33 -2.66 -1.86 5.78
C ILE A 33 -1.93 -0.74 6.55
N ALA A 34 -0.68 -0.45 6.19
CA ALA A 34 0.08 0.62 6.81
C ALA A 34 -0.58 1.99 6.60
N GLN A 35 -1.14 2.23 5.40
CA GLN A 35 -1.91 3.45 5.12
C GLN A 35 -3.12 3.59 6.05
N LEU A 36 -3.90 2.52 6.24
CA LEU A 36 -5.04 2.53 7.18
C LEU A 36 -4.62 2.90 8.60
N TRP A 37 -3.47 2.39 9.07
CA TRP A 37 -2.95 2.73 10.41
C TRP A 37 -2.48 4.18 10.50
N VAL A 38 -1.85 4.70 9.45
CA VAL A 38 -1.44 6.10 9.38
C VAL A 38 -2.66 7.01 9.38
N ASP A 39 -3.68 6.70 8.58
CA ASP A 39 -4.91 7.49 8.51
C ASP A 39 -5.64 7.50 9.86
N GLU A 40 -5.75 6.35 10.53
CA GLU A 40 -6.32 6.26 11.87
C GLU A 40 -5.51 7.09 12.89
N ALA A 41 -4.19 7.02 12.84
CA ALA A 41 -3.32 7.80 13.72
C ALA A 41 -3.46 9.31 13.47
N LEU A 42 -3.54 9.73 12.20
CA LEU A 42 -3.75 11.12 11.81
C LEU A 42 -5.12 11.63 12.25
N ASN A 43 -6.19 10.86 12.04
CA ASN A 43 -7.54 11.20 12.50
C ASN A 43 -7.61 11.39 14.01
N ARG A 44 -6.86 10.61 14.79
CA ARG A 44 -6.76 10.77 16.25
C ARG A 44 -5.95 12.00 16.65
N ALA A 45 -4.84 12.26 15.97
CA ALA A 45 -3.93 13.35 16.32
C ALA A 45 -4.47 14.73 15.89
N CYS A 46 -5.13 14.78 14.73
CA CYS A 46 -5.71 15.97 14.12
C CYS A 46 -7.09 15.59 13.55
N PRO A 47 -8.12 15.47 14.40
CA PRO A 47 -9.47 15.22 13.91
C PRO A 47 -9.87 16.39 12.99
N VAL A 48 -10.09 16.08 11.72
CA VAL A 48 -10.57 17.08 10.75
C VAL A 48 -11.93 17.55 11.27
N ALA A 49 -12.01 18.85 11.59
CA ALA A 49 -13.20 19.50 12.12
C ALA A 49 -14.33 19.59 11.08
#